data_AF-A0A540MCG6-F1
#
_entry.id   AF-A0A540MCG6-F1
#
_cell.length_a   1.000
_cell.length_b   1.000
_cell.length_c   1.000
_cell.angle_alpha   90.00
_cell.angle_beta   90.00
_cell.angle_gamma   90.00
#
_symmetry.space_group_name_H-M   'P 1'
#
loop_
_entity.id
_entity.type
_entity.pdbx_description
1 polymer ?
#
loop_
_entity_poly.entity_id
_entity_poly.type
_entity_poly.pdbx_seq_one_letter_code
_entity_poly.pdbx_strand_id
1 'polypeptide(L)'
;MDPKLTEVAQLFERFKAAFVRNDFDTCSNFLSQLKVKLTEFGSLPPLFQDTPNAVKELTLARDIYEHAVVLSVKIEDQDAFERDFFQLKSYYVDARYVINCLN
;
A
#
# COMPACT_ATOMS: atom_id res chain seq x y z
N MET A 1 11.02 14.36 -8.40
CA MET A 1 10.06 13.34 -7.90
C MET A 1 9.01 14.05 -7.07
N ASP A 2 7.77 13.55 -7.06
CA ASP A 2 6.73 14.08 -6.18
C ASP A 2 7.16 13.93 -4.71
N PRO A 3 7.17 15.02 -3.91
CA PRO A 3 7.54 14.96 -2.50
C PRO A 3 6.71 13.96 -1.70
N LYS A 4 5.40 13.84 -1.99
CA LYS A 4 4.50 12.91 -1.29
C LYS A 4 4.86 11.47 -1.58
N LEU A 5 5.08 11.15 -2.85
CA LEU A 5 5.48 9.81 -3.26
C LEU A 5 6.81 9.40 -2.60
N THR A 6 7.74 10.36 -2.49
CA THR A 6 9.04 10.13 -1.83
C THR A 6 8.87 9.87 -0.34
N GLU A 7 8.02 10.64 0.34
CA GLU A 7 7.69 10.46 1.76
C GLU A 7 7.08 9.08 2.02
N VAL A 8 6.09 8.66 1.23
CA VAL A 8 5.44 7.35 1.37
C VAL A 8 6.43 6.21 1.10
N ALA A 9 7.27 6.34 0.07
CA ALA A 9 8.30 5.35 -0.24
C ALA A 9 9.32 5.20 0.90
N GLN A 10 9.80 6.31 1.48
CA GLN A 10 10.71 6.28 2.63
C GLN A 10 10.07 5.65 3.87
N LEU A 11 8.81 5.99 4.14
CA LEU A 11 8.06 5.39 5.24
C LEU A 11 7.87 3.87 5.02
N PHE A 12 7.64 3.46 3.78
CA PHE A 12 7.52 2.05 3.41
C PHE A 12 8.83 1.28 3.55
N GLU A 13 9.99 1.88 3.24
CA GLU A 13 11.29 1.27 3.54
C GLU A 13 11.49 1.04 5.05
N ARG A 14 11.08 1.99 5.89
CA ARG A 14 11.14 1.84 7.35
C ARG A 14 10.21 0.74 7.85
N PHE A 15 9.01 0.63 7.26
CA PHE A 15 8.09 -0.48 7.49
C PHE A 15 8.75 -1.81 7.15
N LYS A 16 9.32 -1.97 5.95
CA LYS A 16 9.99 -3.22 5.53
C LYS A 16 11.15 -3.57 6.44
N ALA A 17 11.94 -2.58 6.87
CA ALA A 17 13.02 -2.81 7.83
C ALA A 17 12.52 -3.31 9.19
N ALA A 18 11.39 -2.80 9.70
CA ALA A 18 10.75 -3.32 10.91
C ALA A 18 10.19 -4.74 10.69
N PHE A 19 9.61 -4.99 9.51
CA PHE A 19 9.05 -6.27 9.13
C PHE A 19 10.10 -7.38 9.12
N VAL A 20 11.29 -7.12 8.58
CA VAL A 20 12.44 -8.06 8.59
C VAL A 20 12.90 -8.38 10.02
N ARG A 21 12.77 -7.44 10.96
CA ARG A 21 13.10 -7.64 12.37
C ARG A 21 12.00 -8.34 13.17
N ASN A 22 10.87 -8.67 12.54
CA ASN A 22 9.65 -9.17 13.19
C ASN A 22 9.10 -8.23 14.29
N ASP A 23 9.38 -6.92 14.17
CA ASP A 23 8.87 -5.89 15.08
C ASP A 23 7.46 -5.48 14.62
N PHE A 24 6.48 -6.34 14.90
CA PHE A 24 5.13 -6.23 14.35
C PHE A 24 4.32 -5.08 14.95
N ASP A 25 4.60 -4.67 16.20
CA ASP A 25 3.99 -3.48 16.81
C ASP A 25 4.39 -2.22 16.04
N THR A 26 5.68 -2.08 15.73
CA THR A 26 6.20 -0.98 14.92
C THR A 26 5.67 -1.07 13.48
N CYS A 27 5.55 -2.27 12.91
CA CYS A 27 4.94 -2.46 11.59
C CYS A 27 3.49 -1.95 11.56
N SER A 28 2.69 -2.29 12.56
CA SER A 28 1.30 -1.84 12.68
C SER A 28 1.19 -0.31 12.75
N ASN A 29 2.09 0.33 13.51
CA ASN A 29 2.16 1.80 13.60
C ASN A 29 2.55 2.45 12.27
N PHE A 30 3.53 1.89 11.54
CA PHE A 30 3.90 2.40 10.22
C PHE A 30 2.82 2.14 9.18
N LEU A 31 2.17 0.97 9.22
CA LEU A 31 1.10 0.61 8.28
C LEU A 31 -0.10 1.56 8.43
N SER A 32 -0.48 1.92 9.65
CA SER A 32 -1.52 2.93 9.90
C SER A 32 -1.19 4.26 9.23
N GLN A 33 0.05 4.76 9.40
CA GLN A 33 0.52 5.99 8.76
C GLN A 33 0.55 5.89 7.23
N LEU A 34 1.03 4.77 6.69
CA LEU A 34 1.04 4.51 5.25
C LEU A 34 -0.38 4.56 4.67
N LYS A 35 -1.34 3.87 5.30
CA LYS A 35 -2.74 3.85 4.85
C LYS A 35 -3.36 5.23 4.83
N VAL A 36 -3.10 6.07 5.84
CA VAL A 36 -3.54 7.47 5.84
C VAL A 36 -2.94 8.23 4.66
N LYS A 37 -1.64 8.12 4.43
CA LYS A 37 -0.97 8.80 3.32
C LYS A 37 -1.47 8.36 1.94
N LEU A 38 -1.82 7.08 1.77
CA LEU A 38 -2.40 6.58 0.53
C LEU A 38 -3.72 7.29 0.18
N THR A 39 -4.51 7.72 1.17
CA THR A 39 -5.76 8.46 0.90
C THR A 39 -5.55 9.84 0.26
N GLU A 40 -4.32 10.36 0.26
CA GLU A 40 -3.98 11.62 -0.37
C GLU A 40 -3.77 11.52 -1.89
N PHE A 41 -3.63 10.30 -2.44
CA PHE A 41 -3.39 10.09 -3.87
C PHE A 41 -4.71 9.95 -4.63
N GLY A 42 -5.00 10.89 -5.52
CA GLY A 42 -6.20 10.88 -6.35
C GLY A 42 -6.25 9.77 -7.40
N SER A 43 -5.11 9.15 -7.74
CA SER A 43 -5.03 8.04 -8.69
C SER A 43 -5.51 6.71 -8.13
N LEU A 44 -5.62 6.59 -6.81
CA LEU A 44 -6.02 5.35 -6.14
C LEU A 44 -7.54 5.13 -6.23
N PRO A 45 -8.00 3.89 -6.04
CA PRO A 45 -9.42 3.62 -5.85
C PRO A 45 -9.98 4.44 -4.68
N PRO A 46 -11.20 4.99 -4.79
CA PRO A 46 -12.16 4.82 -5.89
C PRO A 46 -12.06 5.90 -7.00
N LEU A 47 -11.13 6.86 -6.89
CA LEU A 47 -11.14 8.06 -7.73
C LEU A 47 -10.52 7.84 -9.10
N PHE A 48 -9.45 7.03 -9.20
CA PHE A 48 -8.76 6.70 -10.46
C PHE A 48 -8.43 7.92 -11.34
N GLN A 49 -8.06 9.05 -10.71
CA GLN A 49 -7.66 10.23 -11.46
C GLN A 49 -6.41 9.93 -12.29
N ASP A 50 -6.41 10.39 -13.53
CA ASP A 50 -5.25 10.27 -14.40
C ASP A 50 -4.20 11.30 -13.96
N THR A 51 -3.26 10.84 -13.13
CA THR A 51 -2.12 11.64 -12.65
C THR A 51 -0.84 11.19 -13.37
N PRO A 52 0.14 12.09 -13.58
CA PRO A 52 1.43 11.70 -14.18
C PRO A 52 2.18 10.60 -13.42
N ASN A 53 1.84 10.37 -12.15
CA ASN A 53 2.45 9.37 -11.29
C ASN A 53 1.53 8.18 -10.98
N ALA A 54 0.35 8.08 -11.62
CA ALA A 54 -0.69 7.10 -11.27
C ALA A 54 -0.16 5.67 -11.20
N VAL A 55 0.67 5.25 -12.16
CA VAL A 55 1.29 3.91 -12.14
C VAL A 55 2.15 3.69 -10.91
N LYS A 56 2.96 4.68 -10.52
CA LYS A 56 3.86 4.57 -9.35
C LYS A 56 3.06 4.57 -8.06
N GLU A 57 2.05 5.43 -7.97
CA GLU A 57 1.15 5.53 -6.82
C GLU A 57 0.38 4.22 -6.61
N LEU A 58 -0.22 3.68 -7.69
CA LEU A 58 -0.95 2.40 -7.66
C LEU A 58 -0.04 1.21 -7.35
N THR A 59 1.17 1.18 -7.91
CA THR A 59 2.15 0.12 -7.64
C THR A 59 2.60 0.15 -6.17
N LEU A 60 2.95 1.33 -5.66
CA LEU A 60 3.34 1.50 -4.26
C LEU A 60 2.22 1.10 -3.30
N ALA A 61 0.98 1.51 -3.60
CA ALA A 61 -0.18 1.15 -2.80
C ALA A 61 -0.40 -0.37 -2.79
N ARG A 62 -0.31 -1.04 -3.95
CA ARG A 62 -0.40 -2.49 -4.05
C ARG A 62 0.64 -3.18 -3.16
N ASP A 63 1.90 -2.80 -3.28
CA ASP A 63 3.00 -3.41 -2.50
C ASP A 63 2.79 -3.23 -0.99
N ILE A 64 2.26 -2.07 -0.56
CA ILE A 64 1.90 -1.81 0.85
C ILE A 64 0.80 -2.77 1.31
N TYR A 65 -0.28 -2.94 0.53
CA TYR A 65 -1.38 -3.83 0.89
C TYR A 65 -0.97 -5.31 0.86
N GLU A 66 -0.05 -5.73 -0.01
CA GLU A 66 0.53 -7.07 0.02
C GLU A 66 1.20 -7.34 1.37
N HIS A 67 2.02 -6.41 1.84
CA HIS A 67 2.67 -6.56 3.14
C HIS A 67 1.66 -6.47 4.30
N ALA A 68 0.60 -5.68 4.17
CA ALA A 68 -0.47 -5.61 5.15
C ALA A 68 -1.17 -6.97 5.35
N VAL A 69 -1.43 -7.67 4.24
CA VAL A 69 -1.98 -9.04 4.26
C VAL A 69 -1.01 -10.02 4.92
N VAL A 70 0.30 -9.94 4.63
CA VAL A 70 1.26 -10.83 5.31
C VAL A 70 1.38 -10.49 6.80
N LEU A 71 1.39 -9.20 7.16
CA LEU A 71 1.46 -8.76 8.55
C LEU A 71 0.28 -9.27 9.36
N SER A 72 -0.95 -9.13 8.86
CA SER A 72 -2.17 -9.62 9.54
C SER A 72 -2.12 -11.12 9.82
N VAL A 73 -1.60 -11.93 8.88
CA VAL A 73 -1.36 -13.37 9.12
C VAL A 73 -0.30 -13.58 10.19
N LYS A 74 0.79 -12.80 10.21
CA LYS A 74 1.87 -12.94 11.20
C LYS A 74 1.43 -12.63 12.62
N ILE A 75 0.47 -11.72 12.80
CA ILE A 75 -0.08 -11.33 14.10
C ILE A 75 -1.40 -12.03 14.43
N GLU A 76 -1.83 -12.97 13.57
CA GLU A 76 -3.07 -13.75 13.73
C GLU A 76 -4.34 -12.88 13.85
N ASP A 77 -4.36 -11.72 13.18
CA ASP A 77 -5.51 -10.81 13.15
C ASP A 77 -6.38 -11.08 11.90
N GLN A 78 -7.42 -11.89 12.09
CA GLN A 78 -8.34 -12.26 11.02
C GLN A 78 -9.10 -11.06 10.43
N ASP A 79 -9.56 -10.14 11.27
CA ASP A 79 -10.32 -8.97 10.82
C ASP A 79 -9.44 -8.04 9.97
N ALA A 80 -8.17 -7.89 10.34
CA ALA A 80 -7.20 -7.18 9.54
C ALA A 80 -6.88 -7.88 8.22
N PHE A 81 -6.74 -9.21 8.25
CA PHE A 81 -6.51 -10.00 7.05
C PHE A 81 -7.63 -9.81 6.03
N GLU A 82 -8.89 -10.01 6.43
CA GLU A 82 -10.03 -9.91 5.51
C GLU A 82 -10.11 -8.49 4.93
N ARG A 83 -10.05 -7.46 5.78
CA ARG A 83 -10.11 -6.06 5.35
C ARG A 83 -9.00 -5.70 4.38
N ASP A 84 -7.75 -6.05 4.70
CA ASP A 84 -6.61 -5.67 3.87
C ASP A 84 -6.55 -6.48 2.57
N PHE A 85 -6.99 -7.74 2.60
CA PHE A 85 -7.12 -8.57 1.41
C PHE A 85 -8.20 -8.04 0.45
N PHE A 86 -9.36 -7.61 0.97
CA PHE A 86 -10.40 -6.99 0.15
C PHE A 86 -9.91 -5.72 -0.54
N GLN A 87 -9.12 -4.89 0.16
CA GLN A 87 -8.53 -3.70 -0.46
C GLN A 87 -7.48 -4.07 -1.51
N LEU A 88 -6.60 -5.04 -1.22
CA LEU A 88 -5.58 -5.51 -2.16
C LEU A 88 -6.20 -6.01 -3.48
N LYS A 89 -7.37 -6.67 -3.41
CA LYS A 89 -8.06 -7.18 -4.60
C LYS A 89 -8.34 -6.10 -5.65
N SER A 90 -8.70 -4.89 -5.23
CA SER A 90 -8.96 -3.77 -6.16
C SER A 90 -7.73 -3.39 -6.99
N TYR A 91 -6.52 -3.56 -6.43
CA TYR A 91 -5.26 -3.28 -7.14
C TYR A 91 -4.88 -4.36 -8.17
N TYR A 92 -5.41 -5.58 -8.03
CA TYR A 92 -5.21 -6.68 -8.99
C TYR A 92 -6.30 -6.78 -10.06
N VAL A 93 -7.49 -6.24 -9.78
CA VAL A 93 -8.65 -6.29 -10.68
C VAL A 93 -8.87 -4.95 -11.37
N ASP A 94 -9.08 -3.88 -10.60
CA ASP A 94 -9.54 -2.58 -11.11
C ASP A 94 -8.37 -1.73 -11.62
N ALA A 95 -7.26 -1.69 -10.86
CA ALA A 95 -6.05 -0.97 -11.26
C ALA A 95 -5.23 -1.69 -12.34
N ARG A 96 -5.62 -2.93 -12.71
CA ARG A 96 -4.87 -3.78 -13.65
C ARG A 96 -4.65 -3.11 -15.00
N TYR A 97 -5.65 -2.39 -15.50
CA TYR A 97 -5.58 -1.69 -16.78
C TYR A 97 -4.60 -0.52 -16.75
N VAL A 98 -4.52 0.20 -15.63
CA VAL A 98 -3.61 1.35 -15.49
C VAL A 98 -2.17 0.87 -15.28
N ILE A 99 -1.96 -0.17 -14.48
CA ILE A 99 -0.62 -0.70 -14.17
C ILE A 99 0.01 -1.41 -15.38
N ASN A 100 -0.76 -2.16 -16.18
CA ASN A 100 -0.20 -2.98 -17.26
C ASN A 100 -0.15 -2.29 -18.64
N CYS A 101 -0.89 -1.20 -18.88
CA CYS A 101 -0.92 -0.54 -20.19
C CYS A 101 0.30 0.37 -20.49
N LEU A 102 1.29 0.45 -19.59
CA LEU A 102 2.47 1.31 -19.73
C LEU A 102 3.82 0.56 -19.72
N ASN A 103 3.80 -0.78 -19.90
CA ASN A 103 4.99 -1.60 -20.11
C ASN A 103 5.14 -2.01 -21.58
#